data_AF-A0A532ULL1-F1
#
_entry.id   AF-A0A532ULL1-F1
#
_cell.length_a   1.000
_cell.length_b   1.000
_cell.length_c   1.000
_cell.angle_alpha   90.00
_cell.angle_beta   90.00
_cell.angle_gamma   90.00
#
_symmetry.space_group_name_H-M   'P 1'
#
loop_
_entity.id
_entity.type
_entity.pdbx_description
1 polymer ?
#
loop_
_entity_poly.entity_id
_entity_poly.type
_entity_poly.pdbx_seq_one_letter_code
_entity_poly.pdbx_strand_id
1 'polypeptide(L)'
;MRSEQEVRELMEKLSKLSSFVGEFGTLKELYNKDVQFACNASDVLDWVLGEITSESFISDAYVNLTHLEEIALMVERRTGKKSEDM
;
A
#
# COMPACT_ATOMS: atom_id res chain seq x y z
N MET A 1 13.65 15.44 6.26
CA MET A 1 13.15 14.95 4.95
C MET A 1 14.23 14.08 4.35
N ARG A 2 13.89 12.91 3.79
CA ARG A 2 14.87 12.04 3.11
C ARG A 2 15.13 12.57 1.70
N SER A 3 16.27 12.24 1.10
CA SER A 3 16.55 12.63 -0.29
C SER A 3 15.76 11.74 -1.25
N GLU A 4 15.47 12.25 -2.45
CA GLU A 4 14.84 11.45 -3.51
C GLU A 4 15.66 10.18 -3.81
N GLN A 5 16.99 10.29 -3.85
CA GLN A 5 17.87 9.15 -4.07
C GLN A 5 17.75 8.08 -2.97
N GLU A 6 17.71 8.48 -1.69
CA GLU A 6 17.50 7.54 -0.58
C GLU A 6 16.16 6.80 -0.72
N VAL A 7 15.12 7.51 -1.19
CA VAL A 7 13.79 6.95 -1.42
C VAL A 7 13.77 5.98 -2.61
N ARG A 8 14.42 6.32 -3.73
CA ARG A 8 14.57 5.44 -4.91
C ARG A 8 15.32 4.15 -4.58
N GLU A 9 16.46 4.27 -3.90
CA GLU A 9 17.26 3.09 -3.51
C GLU A 9 16.48 2.15 -2.56
N LEU A 10 15.68 2.71 -1.66
CA LEU A 10 14.82 1.91 -0.79
C LEU A 10 13.69 1.24 -1.58
N MET A 11 13.00 1.97 -2.46
CA MET A 11 11.95 1.42 -3.33
C MET A 11 12.48 0.25 -4.15
N GLU A 12 13.61 0.44 -4.86
CA GLU A 12 14.20 -0.60 -5.70
C GLU A 12 14.55 -1.87 -4.90
N LYS A 13 15.09 -1.68 -3.69
CA LYS A 13 15.43 -2.80 -2.81
C LYS A 13 14.19 -3.56 -2.34
N LEU A 14 13.12 -2.86 -1.96
CA LEU A 14 11.87 -3.48 -1.52
C LEU A 14 11.21 -4.22 -2.69
N SER A 15 11.05 -3.55 -3.83
CA SER A 15 10.48 -4.09 -5.06
C SER A 15 11.21 -5.35 -5.53
N LYS A 16 12.55 -5.34 -5.52
CA LYS A 16 13.35 -6.52 -5.90
C LYS A 16 13.09 -7.72 -5.01
N LEU A 17 13.02 -7.51 -3.69
CA LEU A 17 12.82 -8.60 -2.74
C LEU A 17 11.38 -9.14 -2.78
N SER A 18 10.39 -8.25 -2.82
CA SER A 18 8.99 -8.65 -2.91
C SER A 18 8.67 -9.34 -4.24
N SER A 19 9.19 -8.84 -5.36
CA SER A 19 9.03 -9.45 -6.68
C SER A 19 9.65 -10.84 -6.73
N PHE A 20 10.86 -11.02 -6.17
CA PHE A 20 11.48 -12.34 -6.10
C PHE A 20 10.63 -13.34 -5.30
N VAL A 21 10.05 -12.92 -4.17
CA VAL A 21 9.12 -13.79 -3.42
C VAL A 21 7.81 -14.02 -4.19
N GLY A 22 7.30 -13.03 -4.91
CA GLY A 22 6.10 -13.17 -5.74
C GLY A 22 6.28 -14.16 -6.90
N GLU A 23 7.47 -14.18 -7.50
CA GLU A 23 7.80 -15.06 -8.63
C GLU A 23 8.14 -16.50 -8.20
N PHE A 24 8.89 -16.66 -7.11
CA PHE A 24 9.49 -17.95 -6.74
C PHE A 24 9.02 -18.49 -5.38
N GLY A 25 8.35 -17.69 -4.57
CA GLY A 25 7.90 -18.06 -3.24
C GLY A 25 6.65 -18.92 -3.24
N THR A 26 6.40 -19.55 -2.10
CA THR A 26 5.15 -20.24 -1.80
C THR A 26 4.07 -19.24 -1.36
N LEU A 27 2.79 -19.66 -1.39
CA LEU A 27 1.70 -18.85 -0.84
C LEU A 27 1.95 -18.44 0.61
N LYS A 28 2.57 -19.31 1.43
CA LYS A 28 2.89 -19.00 2.83
C LYS A 28 3.86 -17.82 2.94
N GLU A 29 4.86 -17.76 2.05
CA GLU A 29 5.84 -16.67 2.03
C GLU A 29 5.23 -15.40 1.44
N LEU A 30 4.37 -15.52 0.42
CA LEU A 30 3.65 -14.38 -0.15
C LEU A 30 2.69 -13.73 0.86
N TYR A 31 1.99 -14.53 1.67
CA TYR A 31 1.14 -14.04 2.77
C TYR A 31 1.91 -13.69 4.05
N ASN A 32 3.25 -13.70 4.02
CA ASN A 32 4.03 -13.19 5.13
C ASN A 32 3.83 -11.68 5.28
N LYS A 33 3.56 -11.23 6.50
CA LYS A 33 3.32 -9.80 6.82
C LYS A 33 4.45 -8.88 6.35
N ASP A 34 5.71 -9.34 6.36
CA ASP A 34 6.86 -8.52 6.02
C ASP A 34 6.98 -8.36 4.49
N VAL A 35 6.57 -9.39 3.74
CA VAL A 35 6.49 -9.34 2.27
C VAL A 35 5.34 -8.44 1.84
N GLN A 36 4.16 -8.59 2.45
CA GLN A 36 3.03 -7.70 2.20
C GLN A 36 3.34 -6.24 2.53
N PHE A 37 4.01 -5.99 3.66
CA PHE A 37 4.44 -4.65 4.02
C PHE A 37 5.46 -4.09 3.01
N ALA A 38 6.40 -4.91 2.54
CA ALA A 38 7.36 -4.50 1.51
C ALA A 38 6.67 -4.11 0.19
N CYS A 39 5.66 -4.88 -0.26
CA CYS A 39 4.85 -4.50 -1.42
C CYS A 39 4.16 -3.16 -1.22
N ASN A 40 3.38 -3.02 -0.15
CA ASN A 40 2.63 -1.79 0.14
C ASN A 40 3.56 -0.58 0.28
N ALA A 41 4.72 -0.75 0.91
CA ALA A 41 5.71 0.30 1.04
C ALA A 41 6.32 0.66 -0.32
N SER A 42 6.60 -0.30 -1.19
CA SER A 42 7.07 -0.03 -2.55
C SER A 42 6.06 0.82 -3.33
N ASP A 43 4.78 0.43 -3.30
CA ASP A 43 3.71 1.16 -4.00
C ASP A 43 3.58 2.61 -3.53
N VAL A 44 3.69 2.84 -2.21
CA VAL A 44 3.69 4.20 -1.63
C VAL A 44 4.91 5.00 -2.12
N LEU A 45 6.09 4.38 -2.17
CA LEU A 45 7.31 5.09 -2.61
C LEU A 45 7.24 5.39 -4.10
N ASP A 46 6.70 4.49 -4.93
CA ASP A 46 6.45 4.72 -6.35
C ASP A 46 5.48 5.89 -6.57
N TRP A 47 4.43 6.00 -5.76
CA TRP A 47 3.55 7.18 -5.76
C TRP A 47 4.28 8.47 -5.34
N VAL A 48 5.06 8.43 -4.26
CA VAL A 48 5.83 9.59 -3.78
C VAL A 48 6.87 10.06 -4.81
N LEU A 49 7.47 9.14 -5.56
CA LEU A 49 8.44 9.42 -6.61
C LEU A 49 7.80 9.86 -7.94
N GLY A 50 6.47 9.78 -8.04
CA GLY A 50 5.71 10.17 -9.23
C GLY A 50 5.63 9.11 -10.33
N GLU A 51 6.02 7.86 -10.04
CA GLU A 51 5.90 6.73 -10.96
C GLU A 51 4.45 6.22 -11.04
N ILE A 52 3.68 6.42 -9.96
CA ILE A 52 2.22 6.16 -9.91
C ILE A 52 1.50 7.50 -9.72
N THR A 53 0.49 7.78 -10.54
CA THR A 53 -0.34 8.97 -10.36
C THR A 53 -1.23 8.85 -9.13
N SER A 54 -1.62 9.96 -8.51
CA SER A 54 -2.52 9.93 -7.36
C SER A 54 -3.86 9.25 -7.68
N GLU A 55 -4.40 9.43 -8.90
CA GLU A 55 -5.64 8.78 -9.33
C GLU A 55 -5.50 7.25 -9.38
N SER A 56 -4.36 6.76 -9.88
CA SER A 56 -4.06 5.33 -9.88
C SER A 56 -3.85 4.82 -8.46
N PHE A 57 -3.10 5.55 -7.64
CA PHE A 57 -2.77 5.15 -6.27
C PHE A 57 -4.00 5.01 -5.36
N ILE A 58 -5.05 5.82 -5.55
CA ILE A 58 -6.32 5.74 -4.80
C ILE A 58 -7.40 4.87 -5.46
N SER A 59 -7.03 4.12 -6.51
CA SER A 59 -7.92 3.19 -7.21
C SER A 59 -7.92 1.80 -6.58
N ASP A 60 -8.74 0.90 -7.14
CA ASP A 60 -8.81 -0.50 -6.74
C ASP A 60 -7.52 -1.31 -7.00
N ALA A 61 -6.59 -0.78 -7.80
CA ALA A 61 -5.29 -1.38 -8.05
C ALA A 61 -4.32 -1.27 -6.85
N TYR A 62 -4.48 -0.24 -6.02
CA TYR A 62 -3.62 0.03 -4.86
C TYR A 62 -4.47 0.30 -3.61
N VAL A 63 -4.63 1.56 -3.21
CA VAL A 63 -5.47 1.94 -2.07
C VAL A 63 -6.89 2.14 -2.57
N ASN A 64 -7.72 1.09 -2.50
CA ASN A 64 -9.13 1.17 -2.89
C ASN A 64 -9.92 2.10 -1.95
N LEU A 65 -9.88 3.41 -2.23
CA LEU A 65 -10.46 4.43 -1.37
C LEU A 65 -11.98 4.29 -1.26
N THR A 66 -12.65 3.96 -2.36
CA THR A 66 -14.09 3.69 -2.36
C THR A 66 -14.46 2.55 -1.40
N HIS A 67 -13.70 1.45 -1.43
CA HIS A 67 -13.97 0.34 -0.51
C HIS A 67 -13.65 0.70 0.96
N LEU A 68 -12.61 1.51 1.19
CA LEU A 68 -12.32 2.02 2.54
C LEU A 68 -13.44 2.91 3.08
N GLU A 69 -14.03 3.77 2.24
CA GLU A 69 -15.19 4.59 2.58
C GLU A 69 -16.41 3.72 2.92
N GLU A 70 -16.67 2.66 2.14
CA GLU A 70 -17.74 1.69 2.45
C GLU A 70 -17.52 1.02 3.81
N ILE A 71 -16.28 0.61 4.11
CA ILE A 71 -15.92 0.03 5.40
C ILE A 71 -16.16 1.04 6.53
N ALA A 72 -15.75 2.29 6.36
CA ALA A 72 -15.97 3.34 7.34
C ALA A 72 -17.47 3.50 7.63
N LEU A 73 -18.31 3.59 6.59
CA LEU A 73 -19.77 3.68 6.73
C LEU A 73 -20.38 2.49 7.46
N MET A 74 -19.87 1.27 7.25
CA MET A 74 -20.31 0.09 7.99
C MET A 74 -19.96 0.20 9.49
N VAL A 75 -18.77 0.71 9.81
CA VAL A 75 -18.34 0.94 11.20
C VAL A 75 -19.18 2.02 11.86
N GLU A 76 -19.49 3.12 11.16
CA GLU A 76 -20.36 4.17 11.68
C GLU A 76 -21.73 3.60 12.07
N ARG A 77 -22.36 2.84 11.16
CA ARG A 77 -23.68 2.23 11.40
C ARG A 77 -23.67 1.28 12.59
N ARG A 78 -22.59 0.50 12.75
CA ARG A 78 -22.43 -0.47 13.85
C ARG A 78 -22.20 0.20 15.20
N THR A 79 -21.45 1.31 15.23
CA THR A 79 -20.94 1.91 16.48
C THR A 79 -21.66 3.18 16.91
N GLY A 80 -22.39 3.83 15.99
CA GLY A 80 -23.00 5.14 16.21
C GLY A 80 -22.01 6.31 16.22
N LYS A 81 -20.71 6.08 15.99
CA LYS A 81 -19.68 7.12 15.91
C LYS A 81 -19.51 7.59 14.47
N LYS A 82 -19.29 8.89 14.24
CA LYS A 82 -18.97 9.45 12.93
C LYS A 82 -17.47 9.49 12.69
N SER A 83 -17.04 9.25 11.45
CA SER A 83 -15.64 9.40 11.05
C SER A 83 -15.18 10.85 11.07
N GLU A 84 -16.11 11.80 10.93
CA GLU A 84 -15.85 13.25 11.03
C GLU A 84 -15.58 13.72 12.48
N ASP A 85 -15.90 12.89 13.49
CA ASP A 85 -15.68 13.20 14.91
C ASP A 85 -14.27 12.81 15.41
N MET A 86 -13.38 12.33 14.52
CA MET A 86 -11.99 11.93 14.82
C MET A 86 -10.97 12.92 14.27
#